data_AF-A0AA97JNT8-F1
#
_entry.id   AF-A0AA97JNT8-F1
#
_cell.length_a   1.000
_cell.length_b   1.000
_cell.length_c   1.000
_cell.angle_alpha   90.00
_cell.angle_beta   90.00
_cell.angle_gamma   90.00
#
_symmetry.space_group_name_H-M   'P 1'
#
loop_
_entity.id
_entity.type
_entity.pdbx_description
1 polymer ?
#
loop_
_entity_poly.entity_id
_entity_poly.type
_entity_poly.pdbx_seq_one_letter_code
_entity_poly.pdbx_strand_id
1 'polypeptide(L)'
;MTKSMADERRAQLEQYLQNVSIDTTVTNSDVFISFFRKLQLDTFKLQIQQAFLDVYLADGRHLRIDIQTSDTAERVLEVVSYKIELSRELMGYFSLFLIQDHNDGQLSVLKKLAEFELPYVSLRGVKDSSCKIAIRKWYMDPSLDKMLMDCRPSVNLLYIQALQEMEKKWITPSVGQMQKLQMLQKALNKIKFLELVQEVQHYGYTQLDPCSCNYPEVGCTAAIHVGNNEISCCIKLPSNQIEEVSFKISRVKCWQVTFLGSLSGQGLDEILELRFQYNDSDTWRWIAFNTKQAFLLSTCLKKIISEQLMMTTKRNQERQIELPDAGKAKKQSIHPGQIFHSGFMPRKRLSSRPNEDDCVFEKIREEDL
;
A
#
# COMPACT_ATOMS: atom_id res chain seq x y z
N MET A 1 2.39 -37.83 -9.69
CA MET A 1 1.57 -36.73 -9.08
C MET A 1 0.72 -36.12 -10.18
N THR A 2 -0.60 -36.04 -10.02
CA THR A 2 -1.46 -35.44 -11.06
C THR A 2 -1.38 -33.92 -11.03
N LYS A 3 -1.66 -33.26 -12.17
CA LYS A 3 -1.71 -31.79 -12.26
C LYS A 3 -2.65 -31.17 -11.21
N SER A 4 -3.77 -31.83 -10.94
CA SER A 4 -4.74 -31.42 -9.92
C SER A 4 -4.14 -31.44 -8.50
N MET A 5 -3.40 -32.50 -8.15
CA MET A 5 -2.73 -32.58 -6.83
C MET A 5 -1.61 -31.55 -6.68
N ALA A 6 -0.88 -31.25 -7.77
CA ALA A 6 0.14 -30.21 -7.77
C ALA A 6 -0.47 -28.81 -7.59
N ASP A 7 -1.58 -28.53 -8.26
CA ASP A 7 -2.29 -27.26 -8.14
C ASP A 7 -2.93 -27.09 -6.75
N GLU A 8 -3.47 -28.17 -6.17
CA GLU A 8 -3.99 -28.17 -4.79
C GLU A 8 -2.88 -27.89 -3.77
N ARG A 9 -1.71 -28.55 -3.90
CA ARG A 9 -0.55 -28.29 -3.04
C ARG A 9 -0.06 -26.85 -3.17
N ARG A 10 -0.02 -26.29 -4.38
CA ARG A 10 0.32 -24.87 -4.59
C ARG A 10 -0.66 -23.95 -3.87
N ALA A 11 -1.96 -24.21 -3.99
CA ALA A 11 -2.98 -23.41 -3.32
C ALA A 11 -2.86 -23.48 -1.79
N GLN A 12 -2.59 -24.67 -1.23
CA GLN A 12 -2.37 -24.84 0.20
C GLN A 12 -1.11 -24.13 0.68
N LEU A 13 0.00 -24.20 -0.08
CA LEU A 13 1.24 -23.50 0.23
C LEU A 13 1.06 -21.98 0.16
N GLU A 14 0.38 -21.49 -0.88
CA GLU A 14 0.05 -20.08 -1.03
C GLU A 14 -0.80 -19.59 0.15
N GLN A 15 -1.83 -20.35 0.54
CA GLN A 15 -2.65 -20.04 1.70
C GLN A 15 -1.83 -20.04 3.01
N TYR A 16 -0.93 -21.00 3.18
CA TYR A 16 -0.03 -21.04 4.33
C TYR A 16 0.87 -19.79 4.39
N LEU A 17 1.51 -19.43 3.28
CA LEU A 17 2.36 -18.24 3.20
C LEU A 17 1.56 -16.95 3.46
N GLN A 18 0.33 -16.86 2.94
CA GLN A 18 -0.58 -15.76 3.23
C GLN A 18 -0.88 -15.67 4.74
N ASN A 19 -1.19 -16.79 5.38
CA ASN A 19 -1.46 -16.83 6.83
C ASN A 19 -0.23 -16.43 7.66
N VAL A 20 0.96 -16.89 7.27
CA VAL A 20 2.23 -16.50 7.93
C VAL A 20 2.44 -14.98 7.85
N SER A 21 2.11 -14.35 6.72
CA SER A 21 2.26 -12.91 6.54
C SER A 21 1.26 -12.06 7.34
N ILE A 22 0.22 -12.67 7.94
CA ILE A 22 -0.79 -12.00 8.76
C ILE A 22 -0.37 -11.98 10.24
N ASP A 23 0.44 -12.93 10.68
CA ASP A 23 0.92 -13.00 12.06
C ASP A 23 2.10 -12.05 12.27
N THR A 24 1.84 -10.92 12.93
CA THR A 24 2.86 -9.90 13.23
C THR A 24 3.98 -10.44 14.12
N THR A 25 3.72 -11.45 14.95
CA THR A 25 4.74 -12.10 15.77
C THR A 25 5.76 -12.80 14.88
N VAL A 26 5.29 -13.45 13.81
CA VAL A 26 6.15 -14.14 12.86
C VAL A 26 6.89 -13.16 11.97
N THR A 27 6.20 -12.17 11.39
CA THR A 27 6.83 -11.21 10.47
C THR A 27 7.88 -10.34 11.15
N ASN A 28 7.75 -10.12 12.47
CA ASN A 28 8.71 -9.35 13.27
C ASN A 28 9.76 -10.25 13.95
N SER A 29 9.71 -11.58 13.75
CA SER A 29 10.69 -12.48 14.34
C SER A 29 12.05 -12.36 13.66
N ASP A 30 13.12 -12.51 14.44
CA ASP A 30 14.49 -12.48 13.93
C ASP A 30 14.72 -13.55 12.85
N VAL A 31 14.07 -14.71 12.98
CA VAL A 31 14.16 -15.81 12.01
C VAL A 31 13.59 -15.38 10.65
N PHE A 32 12.39 -14.79 10.65
CA PHE A 32 11.75 -14.30 9.43
C PHE A 32 12.59 -13.19 8.78
N ILE A 33 12.99 -12.19 9.56
CA ILE A 33 13.77 -11.05 9.07
C ILE A 33 15.12 -11.52 8.52
N SER A 34 15.82 -12.42 9.22
CA SER A 34 17.11 -12.97 8.78
C SER A 34 16.98 -13.78 7.48
N PHE A 35 15.96 -14.62 7.38
CA PHE A 35 15.66 -15.39 6.17
C PHE A 35 15.43 -14.47 4.96
N PHE A 36 14.53 -13.48 5.10
CA PHE A 36 14.21 -12.57 3.99
C PHE A 36 15.37 -11.62 3.66
N ARG A 37 16.16 -11.21 4.65
CA ARG A 37 17.39 -10.43 4.43
C ARG A 37 18.35 -11.21 3.54
N LYS A 38 18.63 -12.47 3.88
CA LYS A 38 19.50 -13.34 3.09
C LYS A 38 18.94 -13.55 1.68
N LEU A 39 17.66 -13.88 1.57
CA LEU A 39 17.00 -14.11 0.28
C LEU A 39 17.07 -12.87 -0.64
N GLN A 40 16.83 -11.67 -0.10
CA GLN A 40 16.93 -10.42 -0.88
C GLN A 40 18.37 -10.19 -1.36
N LEU A 41 19.38 -10.35 -0.51
CA LEU A 41 20.79 -10.18 -0.89
C LEU A 41 21.22 -11.21 -1.94
N ASP A 42 20.89 -12.49 -1.73
CA ASP A 42 21.25 -13.59 -2.62
C ASP A 42 20.60 -13.44 -4.01
N THR A 43 19.32 -13.02 -4.05
CA THR A 43 18.57 -12.79 -5.30
C THR A 43 19.27 -11.78 -6.21
N PHE A 44 19.83 -10.72 -5.62
CA PHE A 44 20.54 -9.68 -6.37
C PHE A 44 22.07 -9.84 -6.33
N LYS A 45 22.57 -10.95 -5.78
CA LYS A 45 24.01 -11.26 -5.62
C LYS A 45 24.79 -10.14 -4.94
N LEU A 46 24.21 -9.52 -3.91
CA LEU A 46 24.81 -8.43 -3.15
C LEU A 46 25.47 -8.95 -1.87
N GLN A 47 26.63 -8.39 -1.54
CA GLN A 47 27.32 -8.67 -0.29
C GLN A 47 26.95 -7.63 0.78
N ILE A 48 27.09 -8.02 2.05
CA ILE A 48 26.96 -7.10 3.18
C ILE A 48 28.20 -6.22 3.22
N GLN A 49 28.00 -4.92 3.02
CA GLN A 49 29.07 -3.92 3.07
C GLN A 49 28.52 -2.56 3.49
N GLN A 50 29.42 -1.67 3.89
CA GLN A 50 29.08 -0.26 4.09
C GLN A 50 28.76 0.40 2.75
N ALA A 51 27.74 1.24 2.74
CA ALA A 51 27.26 1.95 1.57
C ALA A 51 26.63 3.29 1.98
N PHE A 52 26.30 4.10 0.98
CA PHE A 52 25.49 5.30 1.16
C PHE A 52 24.14 5.11 0.50
N LEU A 53 23.10 5.64 1.13
CA LEU A 53 21.76 5.74 0.57
C LEU A 53 21.25 7.18 0.67
N ASP A 54 20.69 7.68 -0.42
CA ASP A 54 20.01 8.97 -0.44
C ASP A 54 18.51 8.76 -0.21
N VAL A 55 17.98 9.37 0.86
CA VAL A 55 16.54 9.36 1.16
C VAL A 55 15.96 10.73 0.90
N TYR A 56 15.02 10.80 -0.03
CA TYR A 56 14.45 12.05 -0.54
C TYR A 56 13.24 12.52 0.27
N LEU A 57 13.14 13.84 0.40
CA LEU A 57 11.99 14.57 0.89
C LEU A 57 11.12 15.02 -0.30
N ALA A 58 9.87 15.41 -0.05
CA ALA A 58 8.95 15.83 -1.10
C ALA A 58 9.35 17.14 -1.81
N ASP A 59 10.20 17.98 -1.20
CA ASP A 59 10.75 19.19 -1.83
C ASP A 59 12.00 18.92 -2.70
N GLY A 60 12.35 17.65 -2.93
CA GLY A 60 13.49 17.23 -3.75
C GLY A 60 14.84 17.23 -3.03
N ARG A 61 14.93 17.77 -1.81
CA ARG A 61 16.13 17.61 -0.97
C ARG A 61 16.27 16.14 -0.55
N HIS A 62 17.49 15.71 -0.26
CA HIS A 62 17.76 14.36 0.23
C HIS A 62 18.71 14.38 1.43
N LEU A 63 18.58 13.35 2.26
CA LEU A 63 19.53 13.01 3.30
C LEU A 63 20.38 11.85 2.83
N ARG A 64 21.69 12.06 2.74
CA ARG A 64 22.65 10.98 2.55
C ARG A 64 22.93 10.33 3.90
N ILE A 65 22.72 9.02 3.97
CA ILE A 65 22.92 8.23 5.19
C ILE A 65 23.93 7.11 4.94
N ASP A 66 24.78 6.88 5.93
CA ASP A 66 25.64 5.71 6.03
C ASP A 66 24.79 4.51 6.44
N ILE A 67 24.85 3.43 5.65
CA ILE A 67 24.09 2.22 5.88
C ILE A 67 24.95 0.98 5.63
N GLN A 68 24.53 -0.15 6.18
CA GLN A 68 24.86 -1.44 5.61
C GLN A 68 23.90 -1.78 4.49
N THR A 69 24.37 -2.45 3.43
CA THR A 69 23.50 -2.94 2.34
C THR A 69 22.38 -3.88 2.82
N SER A 70 22.54 -4.45 4.02
CA SER A 70 21.57 -5.29 4.72
C SER A 70 20.66 -4.56 5.71
N ASP A 71 20.73 -3.24 5.81
CA ASP A 71 19.84 -2.47 6.69
C ASP A 71 18.41 -2.52 6.17
N THR A 72 17.46 -2.71 7.09
CA THR A 72 16.03 -2.81 6.79
C THR A 72 15.41 -1.43 6.61
N ALA A 73 14.21 -1.37 6.00
CA ALA A 73 13.46 -0.14 5.82
C ALA A 73 13.10 0.50 7.16
N GLU A 74 12.77 -0.30 8.17
CA GLU A 74 12.59 0.16 9.55
C GLU A 74 13.85 0.86 10.08
N ARG A 75 15.02 0.20 9.95
CA ARG A 75 16.30 0.76 10.43
C ARG A 75 16.65 2.06 9.72
N VAL A 76 16.46 2.11 8.40
CA VAL A 76 16.70 3.32 7.61
C VAL A 76 15.74 4.44 8.04
N LEU A 77 14.47 4.14 8.27
CA LEU A 77 13.49 5.12 8.74
C LEU A 77 13.85 5.68 10.12
N GLU A 78 14.35 4.86 11.05
CA GLU A 78 14.85 5.31 12.35
C GLU A 78 16.00 6.32 12.19
N VAL A 79 16.99 6.01 11.37
CA VAL A 79 18.16 6.88 11.13
C VAL A 79 17.73 8.19 10.49
N VAL A 80 16.85 8.14 9.49
CA VAL A 80 16.31 9.34 8.84
C VAL A 80 15.51 10.18 9.83
N SER A 81 14.64 9.55 10.64
CA SER A 81 13.82 10.22 11.66
C SER A 81 14.69 10.95 12.67
N TYR A 82 15.76 10.30 13.14
CA TYR A 82 16.74 10.92 14.03
C TYR A 82 17.43 12.13 13.38
N LYS A 83 17.89 12.01 12.13
CA LYS A 83 18.58 13.11 11.42
C LYS A 83 17.69 14.32 11.15
N ILE A 84 16.37 14.13 11.00
CA ILE A 84 15.40 15.22 10.82
C ILE A 84 14.73 15.66 12.12
N GLU A 85 15.19 15.14 13.27
CA GLU A 85 14.66 15.43 14.61
C GLU A 85 13.17 15.07 14.79
N LEU A 86 12.66 14.11 14.01
CA LEU A 86 11.30 13.60 14.16
C LEU A 86 11.20 12.76 15.44
N SER A 87 10.23 13.09 16.29
CA SER A 87 9.96 12.33 17.52
C SER A 87 9.67 10.85 17.21
N ARG A 88 10.22 9.96 18.03
CA ARG A 88 10.04 8.51 17.90
C ARG A 88 8.57 8.10 17.91
N GLU A 89 7.74 8.80 18.68
CA GLU A 89 6.29 8.56 18.77
C GLU A 89 5.56 8.86 17.45
N LEU A 90 6.11 9.76 16.63
CA LEU A 90 5.54 10.16 15.36
C LEU A 90 6.08 9.37 14.16
N MET A 91 7.12 8.55 14.37
CA MET A 91 7.74 7.75 13.30
C MET A 91 6.73 6.84 12.60
N GLY A 92 5.77 6.27 13.34
CA GLY A 92 4.72 5.38 12.81
C GLY A 92 3.73 6.05 11.83
N TYR A 93 3.77 7.38 11.70
CA TYR A 93 2.96 8.13 10.72
C TYR A 93 3.67 8.32 9.39
N PHE A 94 4.91 7.84 9.25
CA PHE A 94 5.71 7.94 8.04
C PHE A 94 6.21 6.56 7.61
N SER A 95 6.53 6.42 6.33
CA SER A 95 7.16 5.20 5.81
C SER A 95 8.07 5.54 4.64
N LEU A 96 8.89 4.55 4.24
CA LEU A 96 9.73 4.66 3.07
C LEU A 96 9.01 4.12 1.85
N PHE A 97 9.14 4.84 0.74
CA PHE A 97 8.54 4.51 -0.54
C PHE A 97 9.62 4.45 -1.61
N LEU A 98 9.45 3.50 -2.52
CA LEU A 98 10.12 3.54 -3.80
C LEU A 98 9.28 4.41 -4.73
N ILE A 99 9.86 5.51 -5.18
CA ILE A 99 9.25 6.46 -6.10
C ILE A 99 10.04 6.50 -7.41
N GLN A 100 9.39 6.91 -8.50
CA GLN A 100 10.00 7.14 -9.79
C GLN A 100 9.76 8.59 -10.20
N ASP A 101 10.84 9.30 -10.50
CA ASP A 101 10.81 10.70 -10.92
C ASP A 101 11.08 10.77 -12.43
N HIS A 102 10.01 10.92 -13.21
CA HIS A 102 10.10 10.88 -14.66
C HIS A 102 10.70 12.18 -15.20
N ASN A 103 11.43 12.09 -16.31
CA ASN A 103 12.09 13.25 -16.93
C ASN A 103 11.11 14.34 -17.39
N ASP A 104 9.82 14.02 -17.54
CA ASP A 104 8.74 14.96 -17.88
C ASP A 104 8.16 15.69 -16.64
N GLY A 105 8.72 15.44 -15.46
CA GLY A 105 8.29 16.02 -14.20
C GLY A 105 7.11 15.29 -13.54
N GLN A 106 6.66 14.15 -14.08
CA GLN A 106 5.71 13.27 -13.40
C GLN A 106 6.40 12.50 -12.26
N LEU A 107 5.64 12.26 -11.21
CA LEU A 107 6.07 11.45 -10.07
C LEU A 107 5.16 10.22 -9.99
N SER A 108 5.74 9.04 -9.81
CA SER A 108 4.99 7.81 -9.57
C SER A 108 5.41 7.18 -8.24
N VAL A 109 4.45 6.86 -7.38
CA VAL A 109 4.73 6.05 -6.17
C VAL A 109 4.64 4.59 -6.57
N LEU A 110 5.76 3.88 -6.64
CA LEU A 110 5.75 2.50 -7.11
C LEU A 110 5.27 1.55 -6.02
N LYS A 111 5.83 1.68 -4.81
CA LYS A 111 5.44 0.88 -3.65
C LYS A 111 5.86 1.51 -2.33
N LYS A 112 5.14 1.15 -1.25
CA LYS A 112 5.64 1.27 0.13
C LYS A 112 6.63 0.14 0.37
N LEU A 113 7.78 0.42 0.99
CA LEU A 113 8.67 -0.62 1.47
C LEU A 113 8.09 -1.24 2.74
N ALA A 114 7.99 -2.57 2.80
CA ALA A 114 7.72 -3.28 4.05
C ALA A 114 8.94 -3.16 4.98
N GLU A 115 8.68 -3.31 6.27
CA GLU A 115 9.62 -3.00 7.36
C GLU A 115 10.90 -3.87 7.25
N PHE A 116 10.74 -5.13 6.80
CA PHE A 116 11.82 -6.10 6.59
C PHE A 116 12.58 -5.95 5.25
N GLU A 117 12.07 -5.13 4.32
CA GLU A 117 12.74 -4.95 3.04
C GLU A 117 14.05 -4.20 3.20
N LEU A 118 14.99 -4.42 2.28
CA LEU A 118 16.30 -3.76 2.28
C LEU A 118 16.30 -2.61 1.26
N PRO A 119 16.20 -1.32 1.67
CA PRO A 119 16.01 -0.21 0.74
C PRO A 119 17.12 -0.12 -0.33
N TYR A 120 18.37 -0.44 0.05
CA TYR A 120 19.49 -0.48 -0.89
C TYR A 120 19.27 -1.52 -1.99
N VAL A 121 18.83 -2.72 -1.61
CA VAL A 121 18.56 -3.83 -2.53
C VAL A 121 17.34 -3.50 -3.40
N SER A 122 16.27 -3.00 -2.80
CA SER A 122 15.06 -2.59 -3.53
C SER A 122 15.35 -1.54 -4.60
N LEU A 123 16.24 -0.58 -4.31
CA LEU A 123 16.68 0.42 -5.28
C LEU A 123 17.57 -0.19 -6.37
N ARG A 124 18.50 -1.08 -6.03
CA ARG A 124 19.40 -1.75 -7.01
C ARG A 124 18.68 -2.74 -7.91
N GLY A 125 17.62 -3.37 -7.42
CA GLY A 125 16.81 -4.31 -8.19
C GLY A 125 16.05 -3.62 -9.33
N VAL A 126 15.84 -2.31 -9.19
CA VAL A 126 15.26 -1.46 -10.22
C VAL A 126 16.39 -0.94 -11.12
N LYS A 127 16.43 -1.41 -12.38
CA LYS A 127 17.41 -0.95 -13.39
C LYS A 127 17.06 0.40 -13.99
N ASP A 128 16.44 1.28 -13.21
CA ASP A 128 16.06 2.62 -13.64
C ASP A 128 16.66 3.67 -12.71
N SER A 129 17.52 4.52 -13.26
CA SER A 129 18.19 5.60 -12.53
C SER A 129 17.25 6.68 -12.02
N SER A 130 16.01 6.73 -12.52
CA SER A 130 14.97 7.67 -12.05
C SER A 130 14.33 7.25 -10.72
N CYS A 131 14.52 6.01 -10.30
CA CYS A 131 13.96 5.51 -9.05
C CYS A 131 14.73 6.01 -7.83
N LYS A 132 14.00 6.34 -6.77
CA LYS A 132 14.52 6.93 -5.54
C LYS A 132 13.80 6.35 -4.32
N ILE A 133 14.46 6.37 -3.17
CA ILE A 133 13.82 6.10 -1.88
C ILE A 133 13.38 7.42 -1.28
N ALA A 134 12.12 7.54 -0.89
CA ALA A 134 11.57 8.76 -0.29
C ALA A 134 10.83 8.46 1.01
N ILE A 135 10.92 9.36 1.98
CA ILE A 135 10.04 9.35 3.15
C ILE A 135 8.73 10.07 2.80
N ARG A 136 7.60 9.44 3.12
CA ARG A 136 6.27 10.04 2.94
C ARG A 136 5.36 9.71 4.11
N LYS A 137 4.34 10.54 4.30
CA LYS A 137 3.18 10.26 5.16
C LYS A 137 2.61 8.86 4.87
N TRP A 138 2.30 8.09 5.92
CA TRP A 138 1.69 6.77 5.82
C TRP A 138 0.48 6.59 6.74
N TYR A 139 -0.58 7.31 6.41
CA TYR A 139 -1.93 7.11 6.94
C TYR A 139 -2.97 7.65 5.96
N MET A 140 -4.16 7.06 5.97
CA MET A 140 -5.18 7.28 4.94
C MET A 140 -6.32 8.19 5.41
N ASP A 141 -6.49 8.34 6.73
CA ASP A 141 -7.41 9.30 7.35
C ASP A 141 -6.72 10.65 7.58
N PRO A 142 -7.07 11.72 6.84
CA PRO A 142 -6.50 13.05 7.04
C PRO A 142 -6.70 13.61 8.45
N SER A 143 -7.69 13.13 9.21
CA SER A 143 -7.93 13.59 10.59
C SER A 143 -6.76 13.29 11.54
N LEU A 144 -5.89 12.35 11.17
CA LEU A 144 -4.67 12.02 11.92
C LEU A 144 -3.59 13.09 11.83
N ASP A 145 -3.70 14.03 10.88
CA ASP A 145 -2.81 15.19 10.78
C ASP A 145 -2.72 15.97 12.11
N LYS A 146 -3.81 16.06 12.88
CA LYS A 146 -3.83 16.75 14.18
C LYS A 146 -2.82 16.19 15.18
N MET A 147 -2.48 14.90 15.08
CA MET A 147 -1.48 14.24 15.93
C MET A 147 -0.05 14.71 15.62
N LEU A 148 0.14 15.38 14.47
CA LEU A 148 1.44 15.78 13.95
C LEU A 148 1.64 17.30 14.00
N MET A 149 0.64 18.09 14.42
CA MET A 149 0.68 19.56 14.36
C MET A 149 1.55 20.20 15.44
N ASP A 150 1.75 19.52 16.58
CA ASP A 150 2.56 20.05 17.69
C ASP A 150 4.06 19.78 17.53
N CYS A 151 4.49 19.11 16.46
CA CYS A 151 5.88 18.80 16.18
C CYS A 151 6.35 19.48 14.89
N ARG A 152 7.36 20.36 15.00
CA ARG A 152 7.84 21.17 13.87
C ARG A 152 8.37 20.33 12.70
N PRO A 153 9.19 19.28 12.90
CA PRO A 153 9.59 18.37 11.82
C PRO A 153 8.43 17.71 11.08
N SER A 154 7.41 17.20 11.80
CA SER A 154 6.25 16.56 11.16
C SER A 154 5.39 17.56 10.39
N VAL A 155 5.13 18.75 10.96
CA VAL A 155 4.47 19.86 10.24
C VAL A 155 5.22 20.19 8.96
N ASN A 156 6.56 20.23 9.01
CA ASN A 156 7.36 20.51 7.84
C ASN A 156 7.22 19.41 6.77
N LEU A 157 7.27 18.13 7.16
CA LEU A 157 7.11 16.99 6.25
C LEU A 157 5.74 16.99 5.56
N LEU A 158 4.65 17.20 6.32
CA LEU A 158 3.31 17.31 5.77
C LEU A 158 3.19 18.49 4.80
N TYR A 159 3.74 19.65 5.18
CA TYR A 159 3.68 20.86 4.38
C TYR A 159 4.39 20.71 3.04
N ILE A 160 5.63 20.19 3.02
CA ILE A 160 6.36 19.98 1.75
C ILE A 160 5.72 18.90 0.89
N GLN A 161 5.10 17.88 1.49
CA GLN A 161 4.36 16.86 0.74
C GLN A 161 3.09 17.44 0.10
N ALA A 162 2.31 18.23 0.84
CA ALA A 162 1.12 18.89 0.30
C ALA A 162 1.46 19.84 -0.87
N LEU A 163 2.58 20.58 -0.77
CA LEU A 163 3.07 21.42 -1.88
C LEU A 163 3.43 20.61 -3.12
N GLN A 164 4.13 19.48 -2.95
CA GLN A 164 4.45 18.58 -4.06
C GLN A 164 3.18 18.03 -4.70
N GLU A 165 2.21 17.60 -3.90
CA GLU A 165 0.94 17.05 -4.39
C GLU A 165 0.11 18.10 -5.14
N MET A 166 0.15 19.37 -4.73
CA MET A 166 -0.44 20.48 -5.50
C MET A 166 0.31 20.73 -6.81
N GLU A 167 1.64 20.74 -6.79
CA GLU A 167 2.48 20.95 -7.98
C GLU A 167 2.23 19.86 -9.03
N LYS A 168 2.13 18.59 -8.59
CA LYS A 168 1.84 17.44 -9.44
C LYS A 168 0.36 17.28 -9.78
N LYS A 169 -0.50 18.20 -9.30
CA LYS A 169 -1.97 18.18 -9.51
C LYS A 169 -2.67 16.92 -8.99
N TRP A 170 -2.09 16.29 -7.96
CA TRP A 170 -2.74 15.18 -7.25
C TRP A 170 -3.86 15.67 -6.34
N ILE A 171 -3.73 16.91 -5.89
CA ILE A 171 -4.79 17.64 -5.22
C ILE A 171 -5.02 18.96 -5.95
N THR A 172 -6.29 19.31 -6.16
CA THR A 172 -6.66 20.49 -6.94
C THR A 172 -7.56 21.40 -6.11
N PRO A 173 -7.00 22.43 -5.45
CA PRO A 173 -7.79 23.42 -4.73
C PRO A 173 -8.69 24.22 -5.68
N SER A 174 -9.86 24.64 -5.18
CA SER A 174 -10.66 25.66 -5.87
C SER A 174 -9.90 26.98 -6.00
N VAL A 175 -10.34 27.86 -6.91
CA VAL A 175 -9.72 29.18 -7.13
C VAL A 175 -9.63 29.99 -5.82
N GLY A 176 -10.69 29.95 -4.99
CA GLY A 176 -10.72 30.64 -3.70
C GLY A 176 -9.79 30.02 -2.65
N GLN A 177 -9.71 28.68 -2.59
CA GLN A 177 -8.76 27.98 -1.72
C GLN A 177 -7.31 28.27 -2.14
N MET A 178 -7.01 28.23 -3.44
CA MET A 178 -5.68 28.51 -3.98
C MET A 178 -5.17 29.89 -3.59
N GLN A 179 -6.01 30.93 -3.68
CA GLN A 179 -5.63 32.29 -3.26
C GLN A 179 -5.28 32.35 -1.76
N LYS A 180 -6.09 31.72 -0.90
CA LYS A 180 -5.82 31.66 0.54
C LYS A 180 -4.55 30.87 0.86
N LEU A 181 -4.34 29.71 0.21
CA LEU A 181 -3.14 28.89 0.36
C LEU A 181 -1.88 29.68 -0.03
N GLN A 182 -1.92 30.45 -1.12
CA GLN A 182 -0.81 31.31 -1.54
C GLN A 182 -0.52 32.43 -0.52
N MET A 183 -1.54 33.03 0.08
CA MET A 183 -1.34 34.02 1.16
C MET A 183 -0.68 33.40 2.38
N LEU A 184 -1.12 32.19 2.79
CA LEU A 184 -0.56 31.45 3.91
C LEU A 184 0.89 31.03 3.66
N GLN A 185 1.21 30.63 2.42
CA GLN A 185 2.57 30.33 1.99
C GLN A 185 3.48 31.56 2.07
N LYS A 186 3.03 32.74 1.60
CA LYS A 186 3.78 34.00 1.73
C LYS A 186 3.99 34.41 3.18
N ALA A 187 3.01 34.15 4.05
CA ALA A 187 3.10 34.40 5.48
C ALA A 187 3.89 33.33 6.26
N LEU A 188 4.40 32.29 5.57
CA LEU A 188 5.09 31.12 6.15
C LEU A 188 4.27 30.41 7.25
N ASN A 189 2.94 30.52 7.21
CA ASN A 189 2.06 29.92 8.21
C ASN A 189 1.67 28.50 7.82
N LYS A 190 2.59 27.55 8.07
CA LYS A 190 2.44 26.14 7.70
C LYS A 190 1.26 25.44 8.38
N ILE A 191 0.97 25.78 9.63
CA ILE A 191 -0.14 25.15 10.37
C ILE A 191 -1.47 25.51 9.73
N LYS A 192 -1.76 26.82 9.56
CA LYS A 192 -2.99 27.26 8.89
C LYS A 192 -3.08 26.80 7.44
N PHE A 193 -1.93 26.67 6.76
CA PHE A 193 -1.88 26.09 5.42
C PHE A 193 -2.37 24.65 5.43
N LEU A 194 -1.87 23.83 6.37
CA LEU A 194 -2.26 22.43 6.49
C LEU A 194 -3.71 22.26 6.96
N GLU A 195 -4.20 23.12 7.84
CA GLU A 195 -5.62 23.15 8.22
C GLU A 195 -6.51 23.41 7.00
N LEU A 196 -6.14 24.38 6.14
CA LEU A 196 -6.91 24.68 4.93
C LEU A 196 -6.79 23.59 3.87
N VAL A 197 -5.61 22.96 3.72
CA VAL A 197 -5.41 21.93 2.69
C VAL A 197 -6.23 20.66 2.97
N GLN A 198 -6.59 20.39 4.23
CA GLN A 198 -7.48 19.29 4.60
C GLN A 198 -8.87 19.39 3.96
N GLU A 199 -9.31 20.60 3.59
CA GLU A 199 -10.57 20.85 2.92
C GLU A 199 -10.48 20.69 1.38
N VAL A 200 -9.29 20.44 0.84
CA VAL A 200 -9.06 20.28 -0.60
C VAL A 200 -9.41 18.86 -1.03
N GLN A 201 -10.09 18.75 -2.17
CA GLN A 201 -10.45 17.46 -2.75
C GLN A 201 -9.22 16.57 -2.95
N HIS A 202 -9.35 15.29 -2.59
CA HIS A 202 -8.31 14.27 -2.64
C HIS A 202 -7.09 14.49 -1.72
N TYR A 203 -7.10 15.47 -0.82
CA TYR A 203 -6.05 15.56 0.21
C TYR A 203 -5.99 14.30 1.08
N GLY A 204 -4.78 13.77 1.27
CA GLY A 204 -4.53 12.53 2.00
C GLY A 204 -4.78 11.24 1.20
N TYR A 205 -5.08 11.35 -0.10
CA TYR A 205 -5.18 10.20 -0.99
C TYR A 205 -3.81 9.86 -1.58
N THR A 206 -3.57 8.57 -1.81
CA THR A 206 -2.48 8.10 -2.66
C THR A 206 -2.98 8.02 -4.10
N GLN A 207 -2.34 8.76 -5.01
CA GLN A 207 -2.62 8.66 -6.44
C GLN A 207 -1.78 7.55 -7.07
N LEU A 208 -2.41 6.78 -7.97
CA LEU A 208 -1.74 5.83 -8.84
C LEU A 208 -1.62 6.39 -10.26
N ASP A 209 -0.70 5.83 -11.03
CA ASP A 209 -0.57 6.07 -12.45
C ASP A 209 -1.86 5.64 -13.17
N PRO A 210 -2.26 6.34 -14.25
CA PRO A 210 -3.40 5.94 -15.05
C PRO A 210 -3.29 4.48 -15.51
N CYS A 211 -4.38 3.76 -15.39
CA CYS A 211 -4.41 2.32 -15.63
C CYS A 211 -5.67 1.90 -16.38
N SER A 212 -5.72 0.67 -16.91
CA SER A 212 -6.93 0.18 -17.57
C SER A 212 -7.88 -0.49 -16.58
N CYS A 213 -9.18 -0.42 -16.83
CA CYS A 213 -10.19 -1.05 -16.00
C CYS A 213 -11.34 -1.65 -16.81
N ASN A 214 -12.15 -2.48 -16.15
CA ASN A 214 -13.33 -3.13 -16.73
C ASN A 214 -14.67 -2.52 -16.30
N TYR A 215 -14.65 -1.31 -15.73
CA TYR A 215 -15.81 -0.62 -15.19
C TYR A 215 -15.95 0.78 -15.81
N PRO A 216 -17.16 1.21 -16.22
CA PRO A 216 -18.39 0.43 -16.26
C PRO A 216 -18.38 -0.65 -17.36
N GLU A 217 -17.50 -0.51 -18.36
CA GLU A 217 -17.28 -1.43 -19.48
C GLU A 217 -15.79 -1.73 -19.70
N VAL A 218 -15.49 -2.69 -20.59
CA VAL A 218 -14.10 -3.11 -20.86
C VAL A 218 -13.40 -2.08 -21.75
N GLY A 219 -12.14 -1.79 -21.43
CA GLY A 219 -11.30 -0.88 -22.21
C GLY A 219 -11.31 0.56 -21.68
N CYS A 220 -11.93 0.80 -20.53
CA CYS A 220 -11.85 2.07 -19.83
C CYS A 220 -10.44 2.33 -19.28
N THR A 221 -10.08 3.62 -19.15
CA THR A 221 -8.87 4.07 -18.46
C THR A 221 -9.26 4.80 -17.18
N ALA A 222 -8.65 4.46 -16.05
CA ALA A 222 -8.94 5.06 -14.74
C ALA A 222 -7.72 5.77 -14.16
N ALA A 223 -7.91 7.01 -13.71
CA ALA A 223 -7.02 7.67 -12.77
C ALA A 223 -7.54 7.42 -11.35
N ILE A 224 -6.73 6.78 -10.51
CA ILE A 224 -7.14 6.25 -9.21
C ILE A 224 -6.53 7.07 -8.08
N HIS A 225 -7.37 7.46 -7.12
CA HIS A 225 -6.99 8.03 -5.84
C HIS A 225 -7.56 7.13 -4.74
N VAL A 226 -6.71 6.64 -3.84
CA VAL A 226 -7.15 5.79 -2.70
C VAL A 226 -6.84 6.49 -1.37
N GLY A 227 -7.85 6.62 -0.53
CA GLY A 227 -7.76 7.36 0.74
C GLY A 227 -9.13 7.59 1.34
N ASN A 228 -9.18 8.08 2.58
CA ASN A 228 -10.43 8.48 3.26
C ASN A 228 -11.60 7.48 3.09
N ASN A 229 -11.34 6.19 3.31
CA ASN A 229 -12.32 5.10 3.22
C ASN A 229 -12.97 4.87 1.84
N GLU A 230 -12.30 5.27 0.76
CA GLU A 230 -12.76 5.00 -0.61
C GLU A 230 -11.62 4.82 -1.64
N ILE A 231 -12.01 4.33 -2.82
CA ILE A 231 -11.24 4.41 -4.06
C ILE A 231 -12.01 5.38 -4.98
N SER A 232 -11.49 6.60 -5.14
CA SER A 232 -12.03 7.62 -6.03
C SER A 232 -11.37 7.52 -7.40
N CYS A 233 -12.16 7.37 -8.45
CA CYS A 233 -11.70 7.15 -9.82
C CYS A 233 -12.26 8.21 -10.75
N CYS A 234 -11.42 8.74 -11.63
CA CYS A 234 -11.84 9.43 -12.84
C CYS A 234 -11.68 8.45 -14.00
N ILE A 235 -12.79 7.96 -14.54
CA ILE A 235 -12.84 6.90 -15.54
C ILE A 235 -13.15 7.51 -16.91
N LYS A 236 -12.25 7.30 -17.86
CA LYS A 236 -12.42 7.64 -19.26
C LYS A 236 -12.92 6.42 -20.03
N LEU A 237 -14.12 6.52 -20.59
CA LEU A 237 -14.72 5.49 -21.43
C LEU A 237 -14.08 5.46 -22.83
N PRO A 238 -14.19 4.34 -23.56
CA PRO A 238 -13.85 4.25 -24.99
C PRO A 238 -14.53 5.34 -25.85
N SER A 239 -15.71 5.81 -25.44
CA SER A 239 -16.44 6.93 -26.05
C SER A 239 -15.81 8.31 -25.80
N ASN A 240 -14.67 8.39 -25.10
CA ASN A 240 -14.04 9.61 -24.57
C ASN A 240 -14.86 10.37 -23.52
N GLN A 241 -16.00 9.83 -23.05
CA GLN A 241 -16.71 10.38 -21.90
C GLN A 241 -15.93 10.13 -20.62
N ILE A 242 -16.04 11.06 -19.66
CA ILE A 242 -15.38 10.98 -18.36
C ILE A 242 -16.44 10.86 -17.28
N GLU A 243 -16.29 9.86 -16.41
CA GLU A 243 -17.16 9.60 -15.26
C GLU A 243 -16.34 9.61 -13.97
N GLU A 244 -16.82 10.33 -12.96
CA GLU A 244 -16.26 10.26 -11.61
C GLU A 244 -17.01 9.20 -10.79
N VAL A 245 -16.27 8.25 -10.23
CA VAL A 245 -16.83 7.11 -9.49
C VAL A 245 -16.11 6.97 -8.16
N SER A 246 -16.86 6.77 -7.08
CA SER A 246 -16.31 6.54 -5.74
C SER A 246 -16.75 5.17 -5.21
N PHE A 247 -15.77 4.28 -5.02
CA PHE A 247 -15.99 2.95 -4.44
C PHE A 247 -15.72 3.00 -2.93
N LYS A 248 -16.77 2.93 -2.12
CA LYS A 248 -16.64 2.93 -0.66
C LYS A 248 -16.05 1.60 -0.17
N ILE A 249 -15.02 1.67 0.66
CA ILE A 249 -14.34 0.45 1.16
C ILE A 249 -15.30 -0.44 1.98
N SER A 250 -16.31 0.14 2.64
CA SER A 250 -17.35 -0.61 3.35
C SER A 250 -18.20 -1.53 2.46
N ARG A 251 -18.20 -1.32 1.14
CA ARG A 251 -18.92 -2.13 0.14
C ARG A 251 -18.00 -3.11 -0.58
N VAL A 252 -16.71 -3.13 -0.26
CA VAL A 252 -15.73 -4.08 -0.78
C VAL A 252 -15.73 -5.33 0.13
N LYS A 253 -15.98 -6.49 -0.45
CA LYS A 253 -15.98 -7.76 0.29
C LYS A 253 -14.60 -8.38 0.41
N CYS A 254 -13.86 -8.40 -0.70
CA CYS A 254 -12.48 -8.88 -0.77
C CYS A 254 -11.82 -8.33 -2.02
N TRP A 255 -10.49 -8.41 -2.06
CA TRP A 255 -9.70 -8.11 -3.25
C TRP A 255 -8.57 -9.12 -3.41
N GLN A 256 -8.01 -9.13 -4.62
CA GLN A 256 -6.97 -10.05 -5.03
C GLN A 256 -6.01 -9.32 -5.97
N VAL A 257 -4.72 -9.56 -5.79
CA VAL A 257 -3.69 -9.15 -6.75
C VAL A 257 -3.26 -10.36 -7.55
N THR A 258 -3.26 -10.26 -8.87
CA THR A 258 -2.87 -11.33 -9.78
C THR A 258 -1.73 -10.87 -10.68
N PHE A 259 -0.69 -11.68 -10.78
CA PHE A 259 0.33 -11.52 -11.80
C PHE A 259 -0.16 -12.14 -13.12
N LEU A 260 -0.36 -11.31 -14.13
CA LEU A 260 -0.83 -11.72 -15.46
C LEU A 260 0.31 -12.04 -16.42
N GLY A 261 1.54 -11.65 -16.10
CA GLY A 261 2.73 -11.92 -16.90
C GLY A 261 3.75 -10.78 -16.82
N SER A 262 4.88 -10.95 -17.50
CA SER A 262 5.85 -9.88 -17.72
C SER A 262 6.08 -9.73 -19.22
N LEU A 263 6.02 -8.50 -19.73
CA LEU A 263 6.24 -8.23 -21.16
C LEU A 263 7.72 -8.37 -21.54
N SER A 264 8.64 -8.12 -20.59
CA SER A 264 10.09 -8.10 -20.83
C SER A 264 10.88 -9.09 -19.96
N GLY A 265 10.21 -9.85 -19.08
CA GLY A 265 10.86 -10.74 -18.10
C GLY A 265 11.55 -10.00 -16.94
N GLN A 266 11.25 -8.70 -16.75
CA GLN A 266 11.89 -7.82 -15.75
C GLN A 266 10.84 -7.19 -14.83
N GLY A 267 11.21 -6.99 -13.55
CA GLY A 267 10.30 -6.71 -12.43
C GLY A 267 9.53 -5.38 -12.42
N LEU A 268 9.63 -4.55 -13.45
CA LEU A 268 8.84 -3.31 -13.60
C LEU A 268 7.87 -3.31 -14.80
N ASP A 269 7.96 -4.32 -15.67
CA ASP A 269 7.00 -4.55 -16.76
C ASP A 269 6.10 -5.74 -16.44
N GLU A 270 5.79 -5.89 -15.16
CA GLU A 270 4.80 -6.84 -14.69
C GLU A 270 3.41 -6.32 -15.02
N ILE A 271 2.64 -7.15 -15.70
CA ILE A 271 1.21 -6.93 -15.87
C ILE A 271 0.57 -7.45 -14.59
N LEU A 272 0.21 -6.53 -13.70
CA LEU A 272 -0.49 -6.84 -12.47
C LEU A 272 -1.95 -6.40 -12.59
N GLU A 273 -2.84 -7.20 -12.03
CA GLU A 273 -4.25 -6.90 -11.89
C GLU A 273 -4.60 -6.85 -10.40
N LEU A 274 -5.25 -5.78 -9.96
CA LEU A 274 -6.02 -5.80 -8.71
C LEU A 274 -7.49 -5.90 -9.05
N ARG A 275 -8.15 -6.95 -8.57
CA ARG A 275 -9.60 -7.10 -8.68
C ARG A 275 -10.25 -7.15 -7.30
N PHE A 276 -11.41 -6.53 -7.17
CA PHE A 276 -12.16 -6.50 -5.92
C PHE A 276 -13.64 -6.77 -6.16
N GLN A 277 -14.26 -7.45 -5.21
CA GLN A 277 -15.69 -7.74 -5.24
C GLN A 277 -16.43 -6.60 -4.54
N TYR A 278 -17.21 -5.85 -5.31
CA TYR A 278 -17.94 -4.66 -4.86
C TYR A 278 -19.44 -4.91 -4.90
N ASN A 279 -20.15 -4.50 -3.85
CA ASN A 279 -21.61 -4.49 -3.86
C ASN A 279 -22.07 -3.23 -4.59
N ASP A 280 -22.50 -3.36 -5.84
CA ASP A 280 -23.06 -2.32 -6.68
C ASP A 280 -24.59 -2.47 -6.71
N SER A 281 -25.31 -1.60 -6.01
CA SER A 281 -26.77 -1.54 -5.99
C SER A 281 -27.43 -2.91 -5.74
N ASP A 282 -26.99 -3.59 -4.68
CA ASP A 282 -27.40 -4.94 -4.25
C ASP A 282 -26.93 -6.10 -5.13
N THR A 283 -26.06 -5.84 -6.10
CA THR A 283 -25.42 -6.88 -6.92
C THR A 283 -23.92 -6.93 -6.65
N TRP A 284 -23.40 -8.13 -6.37
CA TRP A 284 -21.96 -8.34 -6.21
C TRP A 284 -21.29 -8.52 -7.57
N ARG A 285 -20.39 -7.60 -7.93
CA ARG A 285 -19.61 -7.69 -9.17
C ARG A 285 -18.12 -7.56 -8.91
N TRP A 286 -17.33 -8.16 -9.80
CA TRP A 286 -15.88 -8.02 -9.80
C TRP A 286 -15.47 -6.83 -10.66
N ILE A 287 -14.71 -5.92 -10.07
CA ILE A 287 -14.10 -4.77 -10.74
C ILE A 287 -12.59 -5.01 -10.74
N ALA A 288 -11.94 -4.79 -11.88
CA ALA A 288 -10.53 -5.06 -12.09
C ALA A 288 -9.81 -3.81 -12.61
N PHE A 289 -8.65 -3.53 -12.02
CA PHE A 289 -7.69 -2.52 -12.44
C PHE A 289 -6.40 -3.21 -12.87
N ASN A 290 -5.97 -3.03 -14.11
CA ASN A 290 -4.68 -3.52 -14.58
C ASN A 290 -3.64 -2.40 -14.44
N THR A 291 -2.86 -2.46 -13.37
CA THR A 291 -1.91 -1.41 -12.97
C THR A 291 -0.63 -2.04 -12.44
N LYS A 292 0.52 -1.48 -12.79
CA LYS A 292 1.82 -1.84 -12.22
C LYS A 292 1.88 -1.61 -10.69
N GLN A 293 0.98 -0.78 -10.15
CA GLN A 293 0.89 -0.43 -8.73
C GLN A 293 -0.16 -1.26 -7.97
N ALA A 294 -0.51 -2.47 -8.45
CA ALA A 294 -1.55 -3.31 -7.82
C ALA A 294 -1.23 -3.64 -6.35
N PHE A 295 0.03 -3.92 -6.03
CA PHE A 295 0.47 -4.16 -4.66
C PHE A 295 0.40 -2.90 -3.79
N LEU A 296 0.71 -1.72 -4.34
CA LEU A 296 0.52 -0.45 -3.63
C LEU A 296 -0.96 -0.22 -3.30
N LEU A 297 -1.86 -0.38 -4.28
CA LEU A 297 -3.30 -0.25 -4.05
C LEU A 297 -3.80 -1.22 -2.99
N SER A 298 -3.41 -2.50 -3.07
CA SER A 298 -3.72 -3.49 -2.04
C SER A 298 -3.20 -3.08 -0.66
N THR A 299 -2.00 -2.49 -0.59
CA THR A 299 -1.40 -2.01 0.67
C THR A 299 -2.18 -0.83 1.23
N CYS A 300 -2.65 0.09 0.39
CA CYS A 300 -3.53 1.18 0.81
C CYS A 300 -4.88 0.67 1.35
N LEU A 301 -5.49 -0.32 0.69
CA LEU A 301 -6.73 -0.96 1.17
C LEU A 301 -6.55 -1.60 2.56
N LYS A 302 -5.46 -2.35 2.75
CA LYS A 302 -5.10 -2.92 4.07
C LYS A 302 -4.94 -1.83 5.12
N LYS A 303 -4.28 -0.73 4.77
CA LYS A 303 -4.04 0.40 5.67
C LYS A 303 -5.34 1.09 6.11
N ILE A 304 -6.26 1.35 5.17
CA ILE A 304 -7.59 1.90 5.47
C ILE A 304 -8.32 1.00 6.49
N ILE A 305 -8.37 -0.31 6.25
CA ILE A 305 -9.07 -1.26 7.13
C ILE A 305 -8.41 -1.32 8.51
N SER A 306 -7.07 -1.35 8.56
CA SER A 306 -6.33 -1.33 9.82
C SER A 306 -6.64 -0.08 10.65
N GLU A 307 -6.72 1.09 10.02
CA GLU A 307 -7.03 2.36 10.70
C GLU A 307 -8.47 2.37 11.22
N GLN A 308 -9.44 1.89 10.44
CA GLN A 308 -10.83 1.75 10.89
C GLN A 308 -10.97 0.82 12.09
N LEU A 309 -10.24 -0.31 12.09
CA LEU A 309 -10.25 -1.25 13.21
C LEU A 309 -9.66 -0.63 14.48
N MET A 310 -8.53 0.08 14.36
CA MET A 310 -7.91 0.79 15.49
C MET A 310 -8.83 1.87 16.07
N MET A 311 -9.50 2.65 15.22
CA MET A 311 -10.46 3.67 15.66
C MET A 311 -11.65 3.05 16.40
N THR A 312 -12.17 1.93 15.90
CA THR A 312 -13.29 1.22 16.54
C THR A 312 -12.87 0.65 17.91
N THR A 313 -11.67 0.07 18.00
CA THR A 313 -11.13 -0.45 19.27
C THR A 313 -10.95 0.66 20.31
N LYS A 314 -10.37 1.80 19.92
CA LYS A 314 -10.23 2.96 20.82
C LYS A 314 -11.57 3.47 21.32
N ARG A 315 -12.55 3.64 20.42
CA ARG A 315 -13.92 4.05 20.78
C ARG A 315 -14.59 3.05 21.74
N ASN A 316 -14.37 1.75 21.55
CA ASN A 316 -14.93 0.73 22.43
C ASN A 316 -14.26 0.74 23.81
N GLN A 317 -12.96 1.01 23.89
CA GLN A 317 -12.26 1.19 25.17
C GLN A 317 -12.73 2.44 25.90
N GLU A 318 -12.88 3.57 25.19
CA GLU A 318 -13.44 4.83 25.75
C GLU A 318 -14.86 4.62 26.30
N ARG A 319 -15.73 3.91 25.56
CA ARG A 319 -17.08 3.55 26.00
C ARG A 319 -17.14 2.57 27.17
N GLN A 320 -16.08 1.80 27.42
CA GLN A 320 -15.98 0.92 28.60
C GLN A 320 -15.44 1.65 29.83
N ILE A 321 -14.78 2.81 29.64
CA ILE A 321 -14.27 3.66 30.72
C ILE A 321 -15.36 4.62 31.22
N GLU A 322 -16.33 4.98 30.39
CA GLU A 322 -17.57 5.64 30.82
C GLU A 322 -18.48 4.62 31.55
N LEU A 323 -18.71 4.82 32.86
CA LEU A 323 -19.40 3.90 33.78
C LEU A 323 -20.71 3.29 33.21
N PRO A 324 -20.99 1.99 33.47
CA PRO A 324 -22.30 1.42 33.18
C PRO A 324 -23.32 1.89 34.23
N ASP A 325 -24.27 2.71 33.81
CA ASP A 325 -25.46 2.98 34.61
C ASP A 325 -26.27 1.68 34.74
N ALA A 326 -26.59 1.31 35.98
CA ALA A 326 -27.16 0.01 36.32
C ALA A 326 -28.60 -0.11 35.78
N GLY A 327 -28.76 -0.68 34.58
CA GLY A 327 -30.07 -0.88 34.00
C GLY A 327 -30.10 -1.82 32.80
N LYS A 328 -30.35 -3.11 33.08
CA LYS A 328 -30.74 -4.19 32.15
C LYS A 328 -29.67 -4.64 31.14
N ALA A 329 -28.85 -5.57 31.61
CA ALA A 329 -28.04 -6.43 30.76
C ALA A 329 -28.93 -7.26 29.81
N LYS A 330 -28.99 -6.88 28.53
CA LYS A 330 -29.26 -7.83 27.43
C LYS A 330 -27.92 -8.23 26.84
N LYS A 331 -27.49 -9.47 27.13
CA LYS A 331 -26.37 -10.12 26.46
C LYS A 331 -26.67 -10.20 24.96
N GLN A 332 -26.11 -9.30 24.16
CA GLN A 332 -25.93 -9.54 22.74
C GLN A 332 -24.66 -10.37 22.56
N SER A 333 -24.87 -11.66 22.31
CA SER A 333 -23.84 -12.55 21.79
C SER A 333 -23.44 -12.08 20.39
N ILE A 334 -22.27 -11.47 20.24
CA ILE A 334 -21.69 -11.19 18.94
C ILE A 334 -20.66 -12.28 18.65
N HIS A 335 -20.97 -13.14 17.70
CA HIS A 335 -20.03 -14.13 17.17
C HIS A 335 -18.84 -13.43 16.50
N PRO A 336 -17.58 -13.79 16.84
CA PRO A 336 -16.40 -13.35 16.10
C PRO A 336 -16.32 -14.15 14.78
N GLY A 337 -17.15 -13.77 13.80
CA GLY A 337 -17.33 -14.49 12.54
C GLY A 337 -17.09 -13.68 11.28
N GLN A 338 -16.42 -12.53 11.38
CA GLN A 338 -16.05 -11.69 10.23
C GLN A 338 -14.62 -11.18 10.37
N ILE A 339 -13.69 -12.12 10.42
CA ILE A 339 -12.31 -11.83 10.02
C ILE A 339 -12.38 -11.65 8.49
N PHE A 340 -12.17 -10.42 8.01
CA PHE A 340 -12.06 -10.15 6.58
C PHE A 340 -10.82 -10.86 6.05
N HIS A 341 -11.02 -12.06 5.50
CA HIS A 341 -9.95 -12.83 4.91
C HIS A 341 -9.53 -12.18 3.58
N SER A 342 -8.27 -11.77 3.53
CA SER A 342 -7.46 -11.75 2.30
C SER A 342 -7.33 -13.20 1.81
N GLY A 343 -8.41 -13.78 1.28
CA GLY A 343 -8.50 -15.18 0.86
C GLY A 343 -8.82 -15.29 -0.61
N PHE A 344 -7.86 -15.80 -1.38
CA PHE A 344 -8.06 -16.20 -2.77
C PHE A 344 -8.99 -17.43 -2.82
N MET A 345 -9.99 -17.42 -3.71
CA MET A 345 -10.77 -18.62 -4.01
C MET A 345 -10.05 -19.46 -5.08
N PRO A 346 -9.96 -20.80 -4.93
CA PRO A 346 -9.38 -21.66 -5.96
C PRO A 346 -10.17 -21.56 -7.27
N ARG A 347 -9.47 -21.63 -8.42
CA ARG A 347 -10.07 -21.69 -9.76
C ARG A 347 -11.05 -22.86 -9.86
N LYS A 348 -12.34 -22.60 -10.10
CA LYS A 348 -13.24 -23.63 -10.66
C LYS A 348 -13.04 -23.69 -12.17
N ARG A 349 -12.61 -24.83 -12.71
CA ARG A 349 -12.70 -25.13 -14.15
C ARG A 349 -13.80 -26.15 -14.41
N LEU A 350 -14.55 -25.90 -15.49
CA LEU A 350 -15.49 -26.83 -16.11
C LEU A 350 -14.79 -28.17 -16.41
N SER A 351 -15.49 -29.26 -16.09
CA SER A 351 -15.03 -30.63 -16.26
C SER A 351 -14.95 -31.03 -17.74
N SER A 352 -13.80 -31.57 -18.13
CA SER A 352 -13.70 -32.52 -19.25
C SER A 352 -12.88 -33.73 -18.77
N ARG A 353 -13.38 -34.92 -19.11
CA ARG A 353 -13.01 -36.23 -18.52
C ARG A 353 -11.54 -36.63 -18.79
N PRO A 354 -10.89 -37.41 -17.91
CA PRO A 354 -9.56 -37.95 -18.15
C PRO A 354 -9.62 -39.28 -18.92
N ASN A 355 -8.66 -39.49 -19.82
CA ASN A 355 -8.27 -40.85 -20.24
C ASN A 355 -7.07 -41.26 -19.38
N GLU A 356 -7.08 -42.53 -18.99
CA GLU A 356 -6.12 -43.23 -18.15
C GLU A 356 -4.76 -43.43 -18.84
N ASP A 357 -3.76 -43.76 -18.01
CA ASP A 357 -2.40 -44.21 -18.31
C ASP A 357 -1.35 -43.13 -18.63
N ASP A 358 -0.61 -42.71 -17.59
CA ASP A 358 0.80 -43.13 -17.48
C ASP A 358 1.42 -42.69 -16.13
N CYS A 359 1.93 -43.68 -15.41
CA CYS A 359 2.54 -43.55 -14.10
C CYS A 359 4.04 -43.82 -14.23
N VAL A 360 4.88 -42.79 -14.21
CA VAL A 360 6.34 -42.96 -14.01
C VAL A 360 6.85 -41.82 -13.15
N PHE A 361 7.18 -42.12 -11.90
CA PHE A 361 8.49 -41.86 -11.26
C PHE A 361 8.35 -42.04 -9.75
N GLU A 362 8.87 -43.19 -9.31
CA GLU A 362 9.22 -43.51 -7.95
C GLU A 362 10.38 -42.63 -7.43
N LYS A 363 10.31 -42.33 -6.12
CA LYS A 363 11.42 -42.14 -5.16
C LYS A 363 12.30 -40.88 -5.28
N ILE A 364 12.05 -39.93 -4.37
CA ILE A 364 13.09 -39.09 -3.74
C ILE A 364 13.11 -39.49 -2.25
N ARG A 365 14.29 -39.72 -1.67
CA ARG A 365 14.50 -40.13 -0.27
C ARG A 365 14.85 -38.93 0.61
N GLU A 366 14.66 -39.12 1.90
CA GLU A 366 14.73 -38.13 2.99
C GLU A 366 16.15 -37.65 3.36
N GLU A 367 17.10 -37.76 2.42
CA GLU A 367 18.51 -37.38 2.61
C GLU A 367 18.89 -36.14 1.78
N ASP A 368 17.95 -35.62 0.98
CA ASP A 368 18.10 -34.42 0.13
C ASP A 368 17.37 -33.17 0.70
N LEU A 369 17.17 -33.10 2.02
CA LEU A 369 16.62 -31.92 2.71
C LEU A 369 17.70 -31.14 3.47
#